data_AF-A0A849EPR1-F1
#
_entry.id   AF-A0A849EPR1-F1
#
_cell.length_a   1.000
_cell.length_b   1.000
_cell.length_c   1.000
_cell.angle_alpha   90.00
_cell.angle_beta   90.00
_cell.angle_gamma   90.00
#
_symmetry.space_group_name_H-M   'P 1'
#
loop_
_entity.id
_entity.type
_entity.pdbx_description
1 polymer ?
#
loop_
_entity_poly.entity_id
_entity_poly.type
_entity_poly.pdbx_seq_one_letter_code
_entity_poly.pdbx_strand_id
1 'polypeptide(L)' 'IGPHNIPELTEFLASPLSIKCQAIDVNSKFEKSPGLKNPRDLQTFVNTLKKEN' A
#
# COMPACT_ATOMS: atom_id res chain seq x y z
N ILE A 1 -2.34 3.95 -6.21
CA ILE A 1 -1.38 3.46 -5.20
C ILE A 1 -1.21 1.96 -5.39
N GLY A 2 0.03 1.47 -5.49
CA GLY A 2 0.37 0.06 -5.70
C GLY A 2 1.83 -0.26 -5.36
N PRO A 3 2.33 -1.45 -5.71
CA PRO A 3 3.65 -1.93 -5.28
C PRO A 3 4.83 -1.02 -5.62
N HIS A 4 4.77 -0.30 -6.74
CA HIS A 4 5.83 0.63 -7.16
C HIS A 4 5.87 1.93 -6.33
N ASN A 5 4.84 2.20 -5.52
CA ASN A 5 4.76 3.40 -4.67
C ASN A 5 5.32 3.18 -3.26
N ILE A 6 5.91 2.01 -2.97
CA ILE A 6 6.40 1.68 -1.63
C ILE A 6 7.40 2.74 -1.13
N PRO A 7 8.41 3.21 -1.90
CA PRO A 7 9.35 4.21 -1.40
C PRO A 7 8.66 5.52 -0.98
N GLU A 8 7.78 6.05 -1.82
CA GLU A 8 7.08 7.31 -1.56
C GLU A 8 6.07 7.16 -0.41
N LEU A 9 5.45 5.99 -0.27
CA LEU A 9 4.56 5.69 0.85
C LEU A 9 5.33 5.57 2.16
N THR A 10 6.50 4.95 2.16
CA THR A 10 7.34 4.87 3.37
C THR A 10 7.75 6.27 3.81
N GLU A 11 8.19 7.13 2.89
CA GLU A 11 8.50 8.54 3.19
C GLU A 11 7.26 9.30 3.71
N PHE A 12 6.10 9.11 3.07
CA PHE A 12 4.86 9.72 3.52
C PHE A 12 4.47 9.26 4.93
N LEU A 13 4.55 7.96 5.22
CA LEU A 13 4.18 7.39 6.52
C LEU A 13 5.11 7.89 7.65
N ALA A 14 6.38 8.17 7.34
CA ALA A 14 7.31 8.80 8.29
C ALA A 14 7.04 10.31 8.52
N SER A 15 6.23 10.95 7.67
CA SER A 15 5.91 12.38 7.80
C SER A 15 4.84 12.63 8.87
N PRO A 16 4.83 13.81 9.54
CA PRO A 16 3.76 14.17 10.49
C PRO A 16 2.35 14.21 9.87
N LEU A 17 2.25 14.30 8.54
CA LEU A 17 0.98 14.31 7.84
C LEU A 17 0.30 12.95 7.82
N SER A 18 1.05 11.86 7.95
CA SER A 18 0.50 10.50 7.98
C SER A 18 -0.43 10.26 9.17
N ILE A 19 -0.25 10.99 10.27
CA ILE A 19 -1.09 10.96 11.47
C ILE A 19 -2.56 11.31 11.14
N LYS A 20 -2.77 12.15 10.10
CA LYS A 20 -4.11 12.51 9.62
C LYS A 20 -4.70 11.49 8.64
N CYS A 21 -3.92 10.50 8.22
CA CYS A 21 -4.32 9.45 7.27
C CYS A 21 -4.58 8.14 8.03
N GLN A 22 -5.85 7.82 8.23
CA GLN A 22 -6.24 6.65 9.04
C GLN A 22 -6.10 5.32 8.29
N ALA A 23 -6.18 5.33 6.97
CA ALA A 23 -6.06 4.15 6.13
C ALA A 23 -5.60 4.52 4.71
N ILE A 24 -4.92 3.58 4.06
CA ILE A 24 -4.61 3.64 2.62
C ILE A 24 -5.57 2.70 1.91
N ASP A 25 -6.45 3.27 1.09
CA ASP A 25 -7.36 2.50 0.24
C ASP A 25 -6.67 2.11 -1.08
N VAL A 26 -6.79 0.84 -1.46
CA VAL A 26 -6.17 0.32 -2.68
C VAL A 26 -7.16 -0.54 -3.46
N ASN A 27 -7.10 -0.45 -4.79
CA ASN A 27 -8.07 -1.13 -5.64
C ASN A 27 -7.41 -1.83 -6.84
N SER A 28 -7.57 -1.29 -8.05
CA SER A 28 -7.20 -1.92 -9.33
C SER A 28 -5.72 -2.28 -9.47
N LYS A 29 -4.82 -1.65 -8.71
CA LYS A 29 -3.38 -1.98 -8.72
C LYS A 29 -3.04 -3.30 -8.02
N PHE A 30 -4.02 -3.94 -7.37
CA PHE A 30 -3.93 -5.27 -6.77
C PHE A 30 -4.93 -6.23 -7.42
N GLU A 31 -5.24 -6.03 -8.68
CA GLU A 31 -6.12 -6.89 -9.47
C GLU A 31 -5.34 -7.55 -10.62
N LYS A 32 -5.62 -8.83 -10.89
CA LYS A 32 -5.11 -9.53 -12.08
C LYS A 32 -5.92 -9.17 -13.33
N SER A 33 -7.22 -8.94 -13.12
CA SER A 33 -8.20 -8.45 -14.07
C SER A 33 -9.29 -7.72 -13.30
N PRO A 34 -10.12 -6.86 -13.94
CA PRO A 34 -11.15 -6.10 -13.25
C PRO A 34 -12.02 -6.99 -12.34
N GLY A 35 -12.04 -6.68 -11.04
CA GLY A 35 -12.80 -7.43 -10.03
C GLY A 35 -12.15 -8.72 -9.52
N LEU A 36 -11.02 -9.16 -10.08
CA LEU A 36 -10.24 -10.32 -9.60
C LEU A 36 -8.98 -9.85 -8.87
N LYS A 37 -9.02 -9.85 -7.55
CA LYS A 37 -7.89 -9.46 -6.70
C LYS A 37 -6.70 -10.42 -6.82
N ASN A 38 -5.49 -9.86 -6.68
CA ASN A 38 -4.24 -10.60 -6.49
C ASN A 38 -3.86 -10.60 -4.99
N PRO A 39 -4.30 -11.59 -4.19
CA PRO A 39 -4.07 -11.59 -2.74
C PRO A 39 -2.59 -11.69 -2.37
N ARG A 40 -1.76 -12.33 -3.21
CA ARG A 40 -0.32 -12.44 -2.96
C ARG A 40 0.35 -11.06 -2.99
N ASP A 41 0.09 -10.29 -4.04
CA ASP A 41 0.69 -8.94 -4.17
C ASP A 41 0.18 -8.00 -3.08
N LEU A 42 -1.10 -8.11 -2.73
CA LEU A 42 -1.70 -7.32 -1.66
C LEU A 42 -1.06 -7.65 -0.30
N GLN A 43 -0.90 -8.94 0.01
CA GLN A 43 -0.28 -9.37 1.25
C GLN A 43 1.19 -8.95 1.33
N THR A 44 1.95 -9.10 0.23
CA THR A 44 3.34 -8.62 0.16
C THR A 44 3.40 -7.12 0.41
N PHE A 45 2.55 -6.33 -0.23
CA PHE A 45 2.51 -4.87 -0.08
C PHE A 45 2.21 -4.44 1.36
N VAL A 46 1.19 -5.02 1.99
CA VAL A 46 0.84 -4.73 3.39
C VAL A 46 1.99 -5.12 4.33
N ASN A 47 2.61 -6.29 4.10
CA ASN A 47 3.71 -6.76 4.93
C ASN A 47 4.96 -5.89 4.79
N THR A 48 5.26 -5.40 3.58
CA THR A 48 6.38 -4.49 3.36
C THR A 48 6.15 -3.18 4.11
N LEU A 49 4.98 -2.54 3.95
CA LEU A 49 4.69 -1.28 4.63
C LEU A 49 4.65 -1.40 6.17
N LYS A 50 4.24 -2.56 6.71
CA LYS A 50 4.22 -2.80 8.16
C LYS A 50 5.59 -3.10 8.77
N LYS A 51 6.56 -3.60 7.99
CA LYS A 51 7.92 -3.88 8.48
C LYS A 51 8.80 -2.64 8.56
N GLU A 52 8.48 -1.61 7.77
CA GLU A 52 9.20 -0.33 7.72
C GLU A 52 8.68 0.68 8.76
N ASN A 53 7.72 0.30 9.62
CA ASN A 53 7.18 1.10 10.72
C ASN A 53 7.63 0.58 12.09
#